data_AF-A0A1H8L9A7-F1
#
_entry.id   AF-A0A1H8L9A7-F1
#
_cell.length_a   1.000
_cell.length_b   1.000
_cell.length_c   1.000
_cell.angle_alpha   90.00
_cell.angle_beta   90.00
_cell.angle_gamma   90.00
#
_symmetry.space_group_name_H-M   'P 1'
#
loop_
_entity.id
_entity.type
_entity.pdbx_description
1 polymer ?
#
loop_
_entity_poly.entity_id
_entity_poly.type
_entity_poly.pdbx_seq_one_letter_code
_entity_poly.pdbx_strand_id
1 'polypeptide(L)'
;MIILDTNILHSFALDSVSTDLLQTFSRARVDTVAVPWVVLEELVSHRAVPYREKHQAAVDALERLRRATPDGHTTRIPPLDIEPFLRHWRRRYQEVVDVLPTSDTALREALFREANQLPPCKAVTVTAGGDAVKTGGRDAAIWLTAVEYAREHPREKVYFVSKNWKDFGRGDAYPSPMSQDLRGLEDRFVHLTSLEELVDHFTTKAEVDEDDVRTVLSTPGGERAVSLRAWKVMGPGRKRRPGFRLQALTTPIDELDAEPDPSVTPTVDESWGWLFQPTATLDSVREQKAYRIGDHQWCIATVRWFLSGVAFNRQGLLRCGTAWETRILFSPTQRGGSPTVLRYSPPQAPTFAEWATLPPTYLPEDLDLHVAERARETAAESNLRNHLLHAVWSERAREREWSPVELEWPSPRSPEDEA
;
A
#
# COMPACT_ATOMS: atom_id res chain seq x y z
N MET A 1 5.33 -4.85 -24.70
CA MET A 1 4.66 -5.41 -23.51
C MET A 1 5.65 -6.05 -22.54
N ILE A 2 5.55 -5.78 -21.25
CA ILE A 2 6.33 -6.39 -20.16
C ILE A 2 5.41 -7.31 -19.36
N ILE A 3 5.75 -8.60 -19.24
CA ILE A 3 4.96 -9.62 -18.54
C ILE A 3 5.76 -10.15 -17.35
N LEU A 4 5.25 -9.95 -16.14
CA LEU A 4 5.93 -10.29 -14.91
C LEU A 4 5.44 -11.61 -14.31
N ASP A 5 6.38 -12.44 -13.87
CA ASP A 5 6.13 -13.63 -13.05
C ASP A 5 5.92 -13.26 -11.56
N THR A 6 5.25 -14.12 -10.80
CA THR A 6 5.01 -13.97 -9.37
C THR A 6 6.31 -13.79 -8.61
N ASN A 7 7.39 -14.50 -8.94
CA ASN A 7 8.65 -14.37 -8.20
C ASN A 7 9.27 -12.96 -8.27
N ILE A 8 9.01 -12.22 -9.35
CA ILE A 8 9.46 -10.85 -9.52
C ILE A 8 8.71 -9.99 -8.52
N LEU A 9 7.38 -10.10 -8.53
CA LEU A 9 6.45 -9.30 -7.72
C LEU A 9 6.47 -9.66 -6.23
N HIS A 10 6.66 -10.94 -5.90
CA HIS A 10 6.75 -11.42 -4.53
C HIS A 10 8.02 -10.90 -3.84
N SER A 11 9.11 -10.74 -4.59
CA SER A 11 10.39 -10.30 -4.05
C SER A 11 10.44 -8.82 -3.65
N PHE A 12 9.40 -8.03 -3.94
CA PHE A 12 9.36 -6.64 -3.54
C PHE A 12 8.10 -6.25 -2.78
N ALA A 13 8.27 -5.34 -1.83
CA ALA A 13 7.16 -4.73 -1.13
C ALA A 13 6.46 -3.72 -2.06
N LEU A 14 5.14 -3.61 -1.99
CA LEU A 14 4.35 -2.69 -2.84
C LEU A 14 4.67 -1.20 -2.61
N ASP A 15 5.46 -0.90 -1.59
CA ASP A 15 5.98 0.41 -1.23
C ASP A 15 7.47 0.58 -1.59
N SER A 16 8.04 -0.33 -2.39
CA SER A 16 9.45 -0.31 -2.80
C SER A 16 9.73 0.60 -4.01
N VAL A 17 11.01 0.97 -4.18
CA VAL A 17 11.50 1.72 -5.37
C VAL A 17 11.23 0.97 -6.68
N SER A 18 11.27 -0.36 -6.64
CA SER A 18 10.95 -1.23 -7.77
C SER A 18 9.50 -1.04 -8.25
N THR A 19 8.56 -0.93 -7.32
CA THR A 19 7.15 -0.64 -7.65
C THR A 19 6.99 0.75 -8.26
N ASP A 20 7.71 1.74 -7.72
CA ASP A 20 7.72 3.11 -8.25
C ASP A 20 8.18 3.13 -9.73
N LEU A 21 9.19 2.33 -10.08
CA LEU A 21 9.69 2.21 -11.46
C LEU A 21 8.68 1.51 -12.39
N LEU A 22 8.04 0.43 -11.95
CA LEU A 22 6.99 -0.24 -12.75
C LEU A 22 5.81 0.70 -13.03
N GLN A 23 5.37 1.45 -12.01
CA GLN A 23 4.35 2.49 -12.19
C GLN A 23 4.82 3.59 -13.15
N THR A 24 6.12 3.89 -13.17
CA THR A 24 6.71 4.84 -14.12
C THR A 24 6.61 4.32 -15.54
N PHE A 25 6.98 3.06 -15.81
CA PHE A 25 6.85 2.46 -17.15
C PHE A 25 5.41 2.48 -17.67
N SER A 26 4.46 2.07 -16.83
CA SER A 26 3.03 2.09 -17.16
C SER A 26 2.55 3.51 -17.52
N ARG A 27 2.97 4.53 -16.76
CA ARG A 27 2.55 5.93 -17.00
C ARG A 27 3.25 6.60 -18.16
N ALA A 28 4.52 6.28 -18.38
CA ALA A 28 5.29 6.75 -19.52
C ALA A 28 4.73 6.21 -20.85
N ARG A 29 3.85 5.20 -20.81
CA ARG A 29 3.33 4.48 -21.98
C ARG A 29 4.45 3.96 -22.88
N VAL A 30 5.62 3.71 -22.30
CA VAL A 30 6.77 3.14 -23.00
C VAL A 30 6.47 1.68 -23.30
N ASP A 31 5.90 0.99 -22.31
CA ASP A 31 5.35 -0.35 -22.45
C ASP A 31 4.26 -0.58 -21.40
N THR A 32 3.30 -1.44 -21.74
CA THR A 32 2.34 -1.96 -20.76
C THR A 32 3.05 -2.95 -19.85
N VAL A 33 2.92 -2.78 -18.54
CA VAL A 33 3.41 -3.74 -17.54
C VAL A 33 2.22 -4.56 -17.07
N ALA A 34 2.25 -5.87 -17.29
CA ALA A 34 1.15 -6.74 -16.96
C ALA A 34 1.59 -8.03 -16.27
N VAL A 35 0.63 -8.73 -15.69
CA VAL A 35 0.78 -10.08 -15.14
C VAL A 35 -0.27 -11.01 -15.71
N PRO A 36 0.03 -12.30 -15.92
CA PRO A 36 -1.02 -13.30 -16.13
C PRO A 36 -1.98 -13.33 -14.94
N TRP A 37 -3.26 -13.59 -15.20
CA TRP A 37 -4.28 -13.67 -14.14
C TRP A 37 -3.89 -14.65 -13.02
N VAL A 38 -3.28 -15.79 -13.38
CA VAL A 38 -2.80 -16.78 -12.41
C VAL A 38 -1.73 -16.22 -11.45
N VAL A 39 -0.89 -15.29 -11.91
CA VAL A 39 0.11 -14.59 -11.06
C VAL A 39 -0.58 -13.69 -10.06
N LEU A 40 -1.60 -12.94 -10.49
CA LEU A 40 -2.36 -12.06 -9.60
C LEU A 40 -3.02 -12.87 -8.47
N GLU A 41 -3.69 -13.97 -8.81
CA GLU A 41 -4.35 -14.82 -7.82
C GLU A 41 -3.35 -15.47 -6.86
N GLU A 42 -2.17 -15.86 -7.34
CA GLU A 42 -1.11 -16.34 -6.48
C GLU A 42 -0.62 -15.27 -5.50
N LEU A 43 -0.34 -14.05 -5.98
CA LEU A 43 0.09 -12.94 -5.11
C LEU A 43 -0.94 -12.63 -4.03
N VAL A 44 -2.23 -12.68 -4.38
CA VAL A 44 -3.32 -12.50 -3.44
C VAL A 44 -3.38 -13.67 -2.44
N SER A 45 -3.12 -14.91 -2.89
CA SER A 45 -3.08 -16.08 -2.01
C SER A 45 -1.98 -15.99 -0.95
N HIS A 46 -0.80 -15.45 -1.30
CA HIS A 46 0.29 -15.19 -0.35
C HIS A 46 -0.11 -14.22 0.78
N ARG A 47 -1.13 -13.37 0.56
CA ARG A 47 -1.71 -12.51 1.60
C ARG A 47 -2.84 -13.20 2.35
N ALA A 48 -3.64 -14.00 1.65
CA ALA A 48 -4.84 -14.64 2.17
C ALA A 48 -4.53 -15.76 3.18
N VAL A 49 -3.53 -16.59 2.90
CA VAL A 49 -3.19 -17.75 3.74
C VAL A 49 -2.76 -17.29 5.15
N PRO A 50 -1.76 -16.39 5.33
CA PRO A 50 -1.40 -15.90 6.66
C PRO A 50 -2.54 -15.16 7.37
N TYR A 51 -3.44 -14.52 6.62
CA TYR A 51 -4.59 -13.83 7.20
C TYR A 51 -5.63 -14.82 7.79
N ARG A 52 -5.90 -15.94 7.09
CA ARG A 52 -6.74 -17.03 7.59
C ARG A 52 -6.16 -17.63 8.87
N GLU A 53 -4.87 -17.92 8.87
CA GLU A 53 -4.15 -18.47 10.04
C GLU A 53 -4.24 -17.53 11.25
N LYS A 54 -4.03 -16.23 11.05
CA LYS A 54 -4.15 -15.21 12.10
C LYS A 54 -5.58 -15.08 12.62
N HIS A 55 -6.58 -15.15 11.74
CA HIS A 55 -7.99 -15.13 12.15
C HIS A 55 -8.32 -16.35 13.00
N GLN A 56 -7.92 -17.56 12.56
CA GLN A 56 -8.13 -18.79 13.32
C GLN A 56 -7.43 -18.73 14.68
N ALA A 57 -6.16 -18.31 14.72
CA ALA A 57 -5.42 -18.16 15.98
C ALA A 57 -6.11 -17.19 16.95
N ALA A 58 -6.72 -16.11 16.45
CA ALA A 58 -7.48 -15.17 17.26
C ALA A 58 -8.78 -15.80 17.79
N VAL A 59 -9.49 -16.59 16.97
CA VAL A 59 -10.68 -17.35 17.38
C VAL A 59 -10.32 -18.31 18.52
N ASP A 60 -9.27 -19.12 18.34
CA ASP A 60 -8.82 -20.08 19.33
C ASP A 60 -8.36 -19.41 20.64
N ALA A 61 -7.70 -18.25 20.55
CA ALA A 61 -7.31 -17.47 21.72
C ALA A 61 -8.52 -16.93 22.49
N LEU A 62 -9.53 -16.41 21.78
CA LEU A 62 -10.76 -15.91 22.40
C LEU A 62 -11.56 -17.05 23.06
N GLU A 63 -11.60 -18.23 22.43
CA GLU A 63 -12.23 -19.41 23.04
C GLU A 63 -11.53 -19.86 24.32
N ARG A 64 -10.19 -19.92 24.32
CA ARG A 64 -9.41 -20.24 25.53
C ARG A 64 -9.70 -19.24 26.65
N LEU A 65 -9.72 -17.95 26.35
CA LEU A 65 -10.03 -16.90 27.30
C LEU A 65 -11.45 -17.06 27.88
N ARG A 66 -12.45 -17.37 27.04
CA ARG A 66 -13.83 -17.62 27.49
C ARG A 66 -13.92 -18.79 28.46
N ARG A 67 -13.18 -19.88 28.23
CA ARG A 67 -13.16 -21.04 29.14
C ARG A 67 -12.53 -20.71 30.50
N ALA A 68 -11.56 -19.78 30.53
CA ALA A 68 -10.85 -19.39 31.74
C ALA A 68 -11.53 -18.26 32.55
N THR A 69 -12.60 -17.64 32.04
CA THR A 69 -13.22 -16.46 32.65
C THR A 69 -14.61 -16.81 33.21
N PRO A 70 -14.81 -16.78 34.54
CA PRO A 70 -16.05 -17.23 35.20
C PRO A 70 -17.35 -16.63 34.64
N ASP A 71 -17.36 -15.33 34.32
CA ASP A 71 -18.58 -14.63 33.88
C ASP A 71 -18.72 -14.50 32.34
N GLY A 72 -17.84 -15.15 31.58
CA GLY A 72 -17.88 -15.17 30.11
C GLY A 72 -17.57 -13.82 29.44
N HIS A 73 -16.52 -13.78 28.61
CA HIS A 73 -16.28 -12.60 27.76
C HIS A 73 -17.31 -12.50 26.63
N THR A 74 -18.00 -11.35 26.55
CA THR A 74 -18.99 -11.03 25.51
C THR A 74 -18.37 -10.66 24.16
N THR A 75 -17.06 -10.42 24.10
CA THR A 75 -16.37 -10.12 22.85
C THR A 75 -16.53 -11.28 21.88
N ARG A 76 -16.91 -11.00 20.63
CA ARG A 76 -17.02 -11.97 19.54
C ARG A 76 -16.14 -11.52 18.38
N ILE A 77 -15.31 -12.44 17.88
CA ILE A 77 -14.64 -12.25 16.59
C ILE A 77 -15.67 -12.52 15.50
N PRO A 78 -15.88 -11.60 14.55
CA PRO A 78 -16.77 -11.84 13.42
C PRO A 78 -16.32 -13.07 12.60
N PRO A 79 -17.25 -13.81 11.97
CA PRO A 79 -16.91 -14.85 11.01
C PRO A 79 -15.95 -14.32 9.94
N LEU A 80 -15.06 -15.19 9.46
CA LEU A 80 -14.10 -14.82 8.44
C LEU A 80 -14.79 -14.61 7.09
N ASP A 81 -14.98 -13.35 6.69
CA ASP A 81 -15.29 -12.98 5.31
C ASP A 81 -13.99 -12.64 4.57
N ILE A 82 -13.47 -13.61 3.81
CA ILE A 82 -12.18 -13.49 3.11
C ILE A 82 -12.29 -12.64 1.84
N GLU A 83 -13.44 -12.58 1.19
CA GLU A 83 -13.55 -11.99 -0.15
C GLU A 83 -13.28 -10.46 -0.18
N PRO A 84 -13.75 -9.64 0.77
CA PRO A 84 -13.35 -8.23 0.86
C PRO A 84 -11.83 -8.05 0.98
N PHE A 85 -11.15 -8.97 1.68
CA PHE A 85 -9.70 -8.97 1.82
C PHE A 85 -9.02 -9.33 0.48
N LEU A 86 -9.49 -10.35 -0.23
CA LEU A 86 -8.97 -10.70 -1.56
C LEU A 86 -9.16 -9.56 -2.56
N ARG A 87 -10.38 -9.00 -2.65
CA ARG A 87 -10.68 -7.84 -3.51
C ARG A 87 -9.80 -6.63 -3.19
N HIS A 88 -9.53 -6.39 -1.91
CA HIS A 88 -8.62 -5.32 -1.51
C HIS A 88 -7.24 -5.53 -2.16
N TRP A 89 -6.65 -6.72 -2.00
CA TRP A 89 -5.32 -7.01 -2.53
C TRP A 89 -5.27 -7.08 -4.06
N ARG A 90 -6.28 -7.66 -4.72
CA ARG A 90 -6.39 -7.62 -6.19
C ARG A 90 -6.29 -6.19 -6.70
N ARG A 91 -7.12 -5.28 -6.15
CA ARG A 91 -7.09 -3.87 -6.51
C ARG A 91 -5.73 -3.22 -6.22
N ARG A 92 -5.09 -3.53 -5.08
CA ARG A 92 -3.77 -2.99 -4.75
C ARG A 92 -2.69 -3.39 -5.76
N TYR A 93 -2.69 -4.63 -6.22
CA TYR A 93 -1.77 -5.08 -7.27
C TYR A 93 -2.11 -4.47 -8.63
N GLN A 94 -3.40 -4.35 -8.97
CA GLN A 94 -3.88 -3.73 -10.20
C GLN A 94 -3.62 -2.21 -10.28
N GLU A 95 -3.25 -1.55 -9.18
CA GLU A 95 -2.76 -0.16 -9.21
C GLU A 95 -1.32 -0.06 -9.75
N VAL A 96 -0.62 -1.18 -9.95
CA VAL A 96 0.78 -1.24 -10.38
C VAL A 96 0.90 -1.92 -11.75
N VAL A 97 0.11 -2.97 -11.98
CA VAL A 97 0.20 -3.82 -13.18
C VAL A 97 -1.18 -4.03 -13.79
N ASP A 98 -1.23 -4.16 -15.12
CA ASP A 98 -2.38 -4.67 -15.82
C ASP A 98 -2.49 -6.19 -15.66
N VAL A 99 -3.66 -6.75 -15.95
CA VAL A 99 -3.91 -8.20 -15.84
C VAL A 99 -4.19 -8.75 -17.23
N LEU A 100 -3.33 -9.65 -17.69
CA LEU A 100 -3.58 -10.44 -18.88
C LEU A 100 -4.48 -11.62 -18.52
N PRO A 101 -5.62 -11.79 -19.20
CA PRO A 101 -6.43 -12.98 -19.01
C PRO A 101 -5.61 -14.21 -19.40
N THR A 102 -5.61 -15.23 -18.55
CA THR A 102 -5.09 -16.55 -18.93
C THR A 102 -6.21 -17.31 -19.61
N SER A 103 -6.01 -17.68 -20.88
CA SER A 103 -7.04 -18.34 -21.67
C SER A 103 -7.35 -19.75 -21.17
N ASP A 104 -8.56 -20.24 -21.46
CA ASP A 104 -8.94 -21.63 -21.18
C ASP A 104 -7.99 -22.63 -21.86
N THR A 105 -7.49 -22.29 -23.05
CA THR A 105 -6.53 -23.12 -23.78
C THR A 105 -5.20 -23.20 -23.03
N ALA A 106 -4.67 -22.05 -22.58
CA ALA A 106 -3.45 -22.00 -21.79
C ALA A 106 -3.59 -22.77 -20.47
N LEU A 107 -4.73 -22.66 -19.77
CA LEU A 107 -4.99 -23.42 -18.55
C LEU A 107 -5.06 -24.93 -18.78
N ARG A 108 -5.75 -25.38 -19.85
CA ARG A 108 -5.85 -26.80 -20.20
C ARG A 108 -4.49 -27.38 -20.58
N GLU A 109 -3.73 -26.66 -21.40
CA GLU A 109 -2.38 -27.08 -21.78
C GLU A 109 -1.43 -27.08 -20.59
N ALA A 110 -1.53 -26.11 -19.68
CA ALA A 110 -0.77 -26.10 -18.44
C ALA A 110 -1.03 -27.33 -17.56
N LEU A 111 -2.30 -27.71 -17.39
CA LEU A 111 -2.70 -28.94 -16.69
C LEU A 111 -2.19 -30.19 -17.42
N PHE A 112 -2.27 -30.21 -18.76
CA PHE A 112 -1.72 -31.29 -19.56
C PHE A 112 -0.20 -31.44 -19.35
N ARG A 113 0.55 -30.33 -19.38
CA ARG A 113 2.00 -30.33 -19.13
C ARG A 113 2.34 -30.78 -17.72
N GLU A 114 1.57 -30.34 -16.73
CA GLU A 114 1.75 -30.81 -15.35
C GLU A 114 1.52 -32.31 -15.22
N ALA A 115 0.43 -32.84 -15.81
CA ALA A 115 0.12 -34.26 -15.79
C ALA A 115 1.21 -35.10 -16.47
N ASN A 116 1.82 -34.58 -17.53
CA ASN A 116 2.85 -35.26 -18.32
C ASN A 116 4.29 -34.86 -17.93
N GLN A 117 4.47 -34.03 -16.91
CA GLN A 117 5.77 -33.53 -16.46
C GLN A 117 6.60 -32.85 -17.57
N LEU A 118 5.91 -32.10 -18.44
CA LEU A 118 6.54 -31.37 -19.54
C LEU A 118 6.93 -29.95 -19.09
N PRO A 119 8.11 -29.43 -19.51
CA PRO A 119 8.56 -28.09 -19.16
C PRO A 119 7.52 -26.98 -19.43
N PRO A 120 7.43 -25.96 -18.53
CA PRO A 120 8.28 -25.73 -17.36
C PRO A 120 7.95 -26.61 -16.14
N CYS A 121 6.97 -27.51 -16.24
CA CYS A 121 6.66 -28.47 -15.16
C CYS A 121 7.81 -29.48 -14.99
N LYS A 122 8.00 -29.96 -13.75
CA LYS A 122 9.08 -30.90 -13.40
C LYS A 122 8.57 -32.17 -12.74
N ALA A 123 9.34 -33.24 -12.93
CA ALA A 123 9.17 -34.49 -12.20
C ALA A 123 9.43 -34.27 -10.70
N VAL A 124 8.68 -35.00 -9.88
CA VAL A 124 8.80 -35.00 -8.42
C VAL A 124 10.17 -35.52 -8.02
N THR A 125 11.00 -34.69 -7.39
CA THR A 125 12.05 -35.19 -6.51
C THR A 125 11.46 -35.41 -5.14
N VAL A 126 11.29 -36.67 -4.76
CA VAL A 126 11.01 -37.03 -3.36
C VAL A 126 12.24 -36.63 -2.58
N THR A 127 12.11 -35.61 -1.73
CA THR A 127 13.20 -35.25 -0.81
C THR A 127 13.38 -36.40 0.20
N ALA A 128 14.56 -36.53 0.81
CA ALA A 128 14.86 -37.58 1.79
C ALA A 128 13.89 -37.59 3.00
N GLY A 129 13.07 -36.55 3.18
CA GLY A 129 11.99 -36.45 4.18
C GLY A 129 10.60 -36.94 3.73
N GLY A 130 10.44 -37.48 2.51
CA GLY A 130 9.18 -38.08 2.05
C GLY A 130 8.17 -37.11 1.44
N ASP A 131 8.42 -35.80 1.47
CA ASP A 131 7.51 -34.82 0.87
C ASP A 131 7.72 -34.74 -0.66
N ALA A 132 6.71 -35.21 -1.38
CA ALA A 132 6.57 -35.09 -2.82
C ALA A 132 5.67 -33.89 -3.15
N VAL A 133 6.25 -32.74 -3.49
CA VAL A 133 5.47 -31.59 -3.96
C VAL A 133 5.53 -31.53 -5.48
N LYS A 134 4.44 -31.98 -6.13
CA LYS A 134 4.17 -31.75 -7.55
C LYS A 134 3.67 -30.33 -7.72
N THR A 135 4.42 -29.47 -8.38
CA THR A 135 3.94 -28.14 -8.77
C THR A 135 4.65 -27.66 -10.02
N GLY A 136 3.88 -27.34 -11.06
CA GLY A 136 4.39 -26.68 -12.26
C GLY A 136 3.30 -26.17 -13.20
N GLY A 137 2.05 -26.60 -13.04
CA GLY A 137 0.94 -26.16 -13.88
C GLY A 137 0.75 -24.64 -13.85
N ARG A 138 0.97 -24.01 -12.69
CA ARG A 138 1.02 -22.55 -12.58
C ARG A 138 2.07 -21.95 -13.54
N ASP A 139 3.31 -22.40 -13.46
CA ASP A 139 4.42 -21.86 -14.25
C ASP A 139 4.21 -22.09 -15.75
N ALA A 140 3.61 -23.22 -16.12
CA ALA A 140 3.17 -23.48 -17.49
C ALA A 140 2.08 -22.50 -17.92
N ALA A 141 1.08 -22.21 -17.09
CA ALA A 141 0.03 -21.24 -17.41
C ALA A 141 0.58 -19.81 -17.57
N ILE A 142 1.56 -19.42 -16.73
CA ILE A 142 2.27 -18.14 -16.82
C ILE A 142 3.00 -18.03 -18.17
N TRP A 143 3.80 -19.05 -18.50
CA TRP A 143 4.54 -19.13 -19.76
C TRP A 143 3.62 -19.05 -20.97
N LEU A 144 2.59 -19.90 -20.99
CA LEU A 144 1.65 -19.99 -22.10
C LEU A 144 0.87 -18.69 -22.29
N THR A 145 0.50 -18.00 -21.21
CA THR A 145 -0.13 -16.66 -21.30
C THR A 145 0.80 -15.67 -22.01
N ALA A 146 2.09 -15.66 -21.67
CA ALA A 146 3.06 -14.76 -22.30
C ALA A 146 3.27 -15.07 -23.79
N VAL A 147 3.38 -16.36 -24.13
CA VAL A 147 3.51 -16.82 -25.53
C VAL A 147 2.27 -16.50 -26.34
N GLU A 148 1.07 -16.76 -25.80
CA GLU A 148 -0.21 -16.48 -26.45
C GLU A 148 -0.32 -14.98 -26.74
N TYR A 149 -0.06 -14.14 -25.75
CA TYR A 149 -0.04 -12.69 -25.93
C TYR A 149 0.90 -12.27 -27.07
N ALA A 150 2.13 -12.81 -27.08
CA ALA A 150 3.08 -12.53 -28.15
C ALA A 150 2.52 -12.92 -29.52
N ARG A 151 1.91 -14.10 -29.68
CA ARG A 151 1.32 -14.54 -30.95
C ARG A 151 0.20 -13.64 -31.44
N GLU A 152 -0.67 -13.20 -30.53
CA GLU A 152 -1.80 -12.32 -30.84
C GLU A 152 -1.36 -10.89 -31.20
N HIS A 153 -0.17 -10.48 -30.76
CA HIS A 153 0.39 -9.15 -30.99
C HIS A 153 1.69 -9.24 -31.79
N PRO A 154 1.64 -9.58 -33.10
CA PRO A 154 2.82 -9.90 -33.90
C PRO A 154 3.79 -8.73 -34.11
N ARG A 155 3.34 -7.49 -33.90
CA ARG A 155 4.15 -6.27 -34.03
C ARG A 155 4.81 -5.85 -32.72
N GLU A 156 4.44 -6.48 -31.61
CA GLU A 156 4.93 -6.10 -30.30
C GLU A 156 6.07 -6.99 -29.85
N LYS A 157 7.04 -6.35 -29.19
CA LYS A 157 8.10 -7.03 -28.45
C LYS A 157 7.58 -7.36 -27.05
N VAL A 158 7.75 -8.62 -26.65
CA VAL A 158 7.30 -9.15 -25.36
C VAL A 158 8.50 -9.40 -24.49
N TYR A 159 8.51 -8.81 -23.30
CA TYR A 159 9.55 -8.97 -22.29
C TYR A 159 8.98 -9.82 -21.15
N PHE A 160 9.30 -11.11 -21.13
CA PHE A 160 8.95 -11.99 -20.03
C PHE A 160 10.00 -11.88 -18.92
N VAL A 161 9.59 -11.47 -17.72
CA VAL A 161 10.51 -11.24 -16.60
C VAL A 161 10.28 -12.29 -15.53
N SER A 162 11.28 -13.15 -15.28
CA SER A 162 11.23 -14.18 -14.25
C SER A 162 12.61 -14.53 -13.71
N LYS A 163 12.74 -14.54 -12.37
CA LYS A 163 13.95 -15.02 -11.66
C LYS A 163 14.05 -16.55 -11.62
N ASN A 164 13.02 -17.27 -12.06
CA ASN A 164 12.96 -18.73 -11.98
C ASN A 164 13.70 -19.37 -13.16
N TRP A 165 15.03 -19.17 -13.17
CA TRP A 165 15.91 -19.73 -14.18
C TRP A 165 15.94 -21.26 -14.17
N LYS A 166 15.50 -21.89 -13.08
CA LYS A 166 15.41 -23.34 -12.98
C LYS A 166 14.29 -23.87 -13.88
N ASP A 167 13.15 -23.19 -13.93
CA ASP A 167 11.96 -23.69 -14.63
C ASP A 167 11.85 -23.08 -16.04
N PHE A 168 12.22 -21.80 -16.19
CA PHE A 168 12.15 -21.10 -17.47
C PHE A 168 13.48 -20.98 -18.22
N GLY A 169 14.62 -21.35 -17.61
CA GLY A 169 15.94 -21.11 -18.22
C GLY A 169 16.39 -19.64 -18.12
N ARG A 170 17.41 -19.28 -18.89
CA ARG A 170 18.00 -17.91 -18.90
C ARG A 170 17.64 -17.09 -20.14
N GLY A 171 16.76 -17.60 -20.99
CA GLY A 171 16.36 -16.94 -22.23
C GLY A 171 17.22 -17.25 -23.46
N ASP A 172 18.30 -18.01 -23.28
CA ASP A 172 19.23 -18.41 -24.35
C ASP A 172 18.80 -19.69 -25.07
N ALA A 173 18.26 -20.66 -24.33
CA ALA A 173 17.72 -21.89 -24.88
C ALA A 173 16.57 -22.43 -24.03
N TYR A 174 15.56 -22.98 -24.69
CA TYR A 174 14.38 -23.56 -24.05
C TYR A 174 14.26 -25.06 -24.37
N PRO A 175 13.97 -25.91 -23.36
CA PRO A 175 13.70 -27.32 -23.61
C PRO A 175 12.38 -27.48 -24.39
N SER A 176 12.23 -28.59 -25.11
CA SER A 176 10.91 -28.96 -25.67
C SER A 176 9.92 -29.24 -24.51
N PRO A 177 8.66 -28.79 -24.58
CA PRO A 177 7.99 -28.13 -25.71
C PRO A 177 8.12 -26.60 -25.76
N MET A 178 8.74 -25.96 -24.77
CA MET A 178 8.85 -24.49 -24.70
C MET A 178 9.55 -23.86 -25.91
N SER A 179 10.57 -24.51 -26.47
CA SER A 179 11.19 -24.05 -27.72
C SER A 179 10.23 -24.09 -28.92
N GLN A 180 9.28 -25.03 -28.94
CA GLN A 180 8.25 -25.09 -29.98
C GLN A 180 7.22 -23.97 -29.79
N ASP A 181 6.93 -23.61 -28.54
CA ASP A 181 6.05 -22.49 -28.21
C ASP A 181 6.56 -21.17 -28.81
N LEU A 182 7.88 -20.99 -28.82
CA LEU A 182 8.52 -19.78 -29.34
C LEU A 182 8.76 -19.77 -30.86
N ARG A 183 8.37 -20.81 -31.59
CA ARG A 183 8.62 -20.86 -33.04
C ARG A 183 7.97 -19.66 -33.75
N GLY A 184 8.79 -18.82 -34.39
CA GLY A 184 8.37 -17.59 -35.05
C GLY A 184 8.22 -16.36 -34.13
N LEU A 185 8.70 -16.46 -32.89
CA LEU A 185 8.68 -15.41 -31.86
C LEU A 185 10.09 -15.04 -31.38
N GLU A 186 11.12 -15.73 -31.86
CA GLU A 186 12.47 -15.72 -31.29
C GLU A 186 13.14 -14.34 -31.33
N ASP A 187 12.80 -13.49 -32.29
CA ASP A 187 13.32 -12.14 -32.47
C ASP A 187 12.69 -11.10 -31.53
N ARG A 188 11.53 -11.43 -30.95
CA ARG A 188 10.68 -10.46 -30.22
C ARG A 188 10.20 -10.94 -28.86
N PHE A 189 10.45 -12.19 -28.48
CA PHE A 189 10.21 -12.69 -27.13
C PHE A 189 11.52 -12.67 -26.35
N VAL A 190 11.68 -11.67 -25.49
CA VAL A 190 12.87 -11.47 -24.66
C VAL A 190 12.60 -11.94 -23.24
N HIS A 191 13.49 -12.76 -22.69
CA HIS A 191 13.42 -13.18 -21.30
C HIS A 191 14.47 -12.45 -20.48
N LEU A 192 14.00 -11.70 -19.47
CA LEU A 192 14.83 -11.01 -18.49
C LEU A 192 14.75 -11.75 -17.15
N THR A 193 15.87 -11.88 -16.46
CA THR A 193 15.95 -12.65 -15.22
C THR A 193 15.74 -11.80 -13.97
N SER A 194 15.72 -10.48 -14.11
CA SER A 194 15.51 -9.58 -12.99
C SER A 194 14.82 -8.26 -13.38
N LEU A 195 14.32 -7.56 -12.37
CA LEU A 195 13.80 -6.21 -12.57
C LEU A 195 14.92 -5.19 -12.83
N GLU A 196 16.13 -5.43 -12.32
CA GLU A 196 17.28 -4.57 -12.59
C GLU A 196 17.63 -4.62 -14.09
N GLU A 197 17.68 -5.82 -14.67
CA GLU A 197 17.84 -6.00 -16.12
C GLU A 197 16.72 -5.30 -16.90
N LEU A 198 15.47 -5.37 -16.44
CA LEU A 198 14.37 -4.62 -17.04
C LEU A 198 14.61 -3.11 -16.99
N VAL A 199 15.02 -2.59 -15.83
CA VAL A 199 15.29 -1.17 -15.65
C VAL A 199 16.45 -0.71 -16.53
N ASP A 200 17.54 -1.47 -16.57
CA ASP A 200 18.69 -1.17 -17.42
C ASP A 200 18.34 -1.27 -18.92
N HIS A 201 17.41 -2.17 -19.29
CA HIS A 201 16.94 -2.32 -20.67
C HIS A 201 16.12 -1.11 -21.13
N PHE A 202 15.27 -0.55 -20.25
CA PHE A 202 14.31 0.50 -20.61
C PHE A 202 14.71 1.90 -20.18
N THR A 203 15.74 2.05 -19.35
CA THR A 203 16.12 3.33 -18.79
C THR A 203 17.58 3.64 -19.02
N THR A 204 17.87 4.92 -19.24
CA THR A 204 19.22 5.44 -19.09
C THR A 204 19.23 6.34 -17.85
N LYS A 205 20.15 6.11 -16.92
CA LYS A 205 20.31 7.01 -15.77
C LYS A 205 20.56 8.43 -16.27
N ALA A 206 19.83 9.38 -15.68
CA ALA A 206 19.96 10.79 -15.99
C ALA A 206 20.32 11.57 -14.72
N GLU A 207 21.01 12.69 -14.90
CA GLU A 207 21.19 13.67 -13.84
C GLU A 207 20.05 14.68 -13.89
N VAL A 208 19.66 15.18 -12.72
CA VAL A 208 18.66 16.24 -12.58
C VAL A 208 19.14 17.20 -11.50
N ASP A 209 19.01 18.49 -11.77
CA ASP A 209 19.29 19.54 -10.80
C ASP A 209 18.18 19.56 -9.73
N GLU A 210 18.55 19.69 -8.45
CA GLU A 210 17.57 19.82 -7.35
C GLU A 210 16.72 21.08 -7.52
N ASP A 211 17.27 22.17 -8.04
CA ASP A 211 16.55 23.42 -8.26
C ASP A 211 15.51 23.28 -9.39
N ASP A 212 15.80 22.47 -10.41
CA ASP A 212 14.82 22.12 -11.44
C ASP A 212 13.68 21.28 -10.85
N VAL A 213 14.00 20.32 -9.99
CA VAL A 213 12.99 19.52 -9.28
C VAL A 213 12.09 20.41 -8.42
N ARG A 214 12.68 21.30 -7.61
CA ARG A 214 11.94 22.27 -6.81
C ARG A 214 11.03 23.13 -7.67
N THR A 215 11.57 23.69 -8.75
CA THR A 215 10.82 24.56 -9.67
C THR A 215 9.58 23.87 -10.24
N VAL A 216 9.71 22.60 -10.65
CA VAL A 216 8.57 21.84 -11.20
C VAL A 216 7.53 21.52 -10.12
N LEU A 217 7.97 21.14 -8.91
CA LEU A 217 7.09 20.72 -7.83
C LEU A 217 6.38 21.90 -7.13
N SER A 218 7.01 23.08 -7.08
CA SER A 218 6.43 24.33 -6.56
C SER A 218 5.46 25.01 -7.53
N THR A 219 5.15 24.41 -8.68
CA THR A 219 4.10 24.92 -9.54
C THR A 219 2.71 24.71 -8.90
N PRO A 220 1.70 25.54 -9.23
CA PRO A 220 0.33 25.32 -8.76
C PRO A 220 -0.21 23.92 -9.11
N GLY A 221 0.25 23.32 -10.21
CA GLY A 221 -0.08 21.96 -10.59
C GLY A 221 0.49 20.91 -9.62
N GLY A 222 1.74 21.10 -9.17
CA GLY A 222 2.39 20.21 -8.22
C GLY A 222 1.79 20.27 -6.83
N GLU A 223 1.62 21.46 -6.29
CA GLU A 223 0.96 21.70 -5.01
C GLU A 223 -0.46 21.15 -5.00
N ARG A 224 -1.24 21.40 -6.06
CA ARG A 224 -2.61 20.88 -6.19
C ARG A 224 -2.66 19.36 -6.23
N ALA A 225 -1.72 18.69 -6.89
CA ALA A 225 -1.68 17.24 -6.96
C ALA A 225 -1.47 16.61 -5.57
N VAL A 226 -0.56 17.18 -4.77
CA VAL A 226 -0.28 16.73 -3.40
C VAL A 226 -1.44 17.05 -2.48
N SER A 227 -1.96 18.26 -2.55
CA SER A 227 -3.14 18.73 -1.82
C SER A 227 -4.37 17.82 -2.05
N LEU A 228 -4.68 17.49 -3.30
CA LEU A 228 -5.77 16.58 -3.64
C LEU A 228 -5.52 15.16 -3.12
N ARG A 229 -4.27 14.69 -3.14
CA ARG A 229 -3.92 13.39 -2.58
C ARG A 229 -4.08 13.38 -1.07
N ALA A 230 -3.59 14.41 -0.38
CA ALA A 230 -3.76 14.60 1.05
C ALA A 230 -5.24 14.55 1.42
N TRP A 231 -6.09 15.27 0.69
CA TRP A 231 -7.55 15.21 0.86
C TRP A 231 -8.13 13.79 0.68
N LYS A 232 -7.76 13.08 -0.39
CA LYS A 232 -8.27 11.71 -0.63
C LYS A 232 -7.86 10.70 0.45
N VAL A 233 -6.71 10.93 1.07
CA VAL A 233 -6.10 10.05 2.08
C VAL A 233 -6.56 10.43 3.50
N MET A 234 -6.63 11.71 3.79
CA MET A 234 -6.83 12.27 5.13
C MET A 234 -8.10 13.11 5.24
N GLY A 235 -9.01 13.08 4.26
CA GLY A 235 -10.31 13.75 4.31
C GLY A 235 -11.40 12.92 5.02
N PRO A 236 -12.61 13.49 5.14
CA PRO A 236 -13.72 12.91 5.89
C PRO A 236 -14.33 11.72 5.15
N GLY A 237 -14.99 10.82 5.89
CA GLY A 237 -15.79 9.73 5.30
C GLY A 237 -15.13 8.36 5.22
N ARG A 238 -13.89 8.20 5.70
CA ARG A 238 -13.27 6.86 5.84
C ARG A 238 -13.43 6.35 7.27
N LYS A 239 -14.53 5.62 7.51
CA LYS A 239 -15.03 5.10 8.80
C LYS A 239 -14.04 4.32 9.70
N ARG A 240 -12.75 4.19 9.36
CA ARG A 240 -11.77 3.32 10.06
C ARG A 240 -10.31 3.79 9.98
N ARG A 241 -10.01 5.08 9.84
CA ARG A 241 -8.62 5.54 9.92
C ARG A 241 -8.30 6.03 11.34
N PRO A 242 -7.18 5.60 11.95
CA PRO A 242 -6.66 6.28 13.12
C PRO A 242 -6.48 7.75 12.75
N GLY A 243 -6.75 8.65 13.69
CA GLY A 243 -6.50 10.06 13.45
C GLY A 243 -5.02 10.29 13.11
N PHE A 244 -4.72 11.46 12.56
CA PHE A 244 -3.36 11.84 12.26
C PHE A 244 -2.89 12.96 13.17
N ARG A 245 -1.62 12.90 13.56
CA ARG A 245 -1.03 13.93 14.42
C ARG A 245 -0.74 15.18 13.60
N LEU A 246 -1.13 16.31 14.15
CA LEU A 246 -0.89 17.62 13.57
C LEU A 246 -0.50 18.62 14.65
N GLN A 247 0.06 19.76 14.24
CA GLN A 247 0.01 20.94 15.09
C GLN A 247 -1.30 21.68 14.81
N ALA A 248 -1.98 22.10 15.85
CA ALA A 248 -3.21 22.87 15.77
C ALA A 248 -3.06 24.15 16.59
N LEU A 249 -3.55 25.25 16.01
CA LEU A 249 -4.07 26.33 16.82
C LEU A 249 -5.55 25.98 17.06
N THR A 250 -5.90 25.75 18.32
CA THR A 250 -7.30 25.60 18.73
C THR A 250 -7.95 26.97 18.71
N THR A 251 -8.18 27.49 17.51
CA THR A 251 -8.89 28.75 17.32
C THR A 251 -10.39 28.43 17.31
N PRO A 252 -11.21 29.10 18.15
CA PRO A 252 -12.66 29.04 18.01
C PRO A 252 -13.07 29.27 16.57
N ILE A 253 -14.12 28.59 16.11
CA ILE A 253 -14.61 28.70 14.72
C ILE A 253 -14.91 30.15 14.34
N ASP A 254 -15.42 30.90 15.31
CA ASP A 254 -15.83 32.30 15.15
C ASP A 254 -14.63 33.25 14.97
N GLU A 255 -13.40 32.74 15.19
CA GLU A 255 -12.12 33.43 15.03
C GLU A 255 -11.26 32.81 13.91
N LEU A 256 -11.81 31.90 13.09
CA LEU A 256 -11.05 31.28 11.98
C LEU A 256 -10.54 32.30 10.95
N ASP A 257 -11.29 33.39 10.75
CA ASP A 257 -10.93 34.50 9.86
C ASP A 257 -10.05 35.55 10.54
N ALA A 258 -9.88 35.49 11.88
CA ALA A 258 -9.01 36.40 12.59
C ALA A 258 -7.54 36.05 12.33
N GLU A 259 -6.67 37.07 12.28
CA GLU A 259 -5.24 36.79 12.31
C GLU A 259 -4.90 36.07 13.61
N PRO A 260 -4.12 34.98 13.54
CA PRO A 260 -3.81 34.19 14.72
C PRO A 260 -3.06 35.06 15.72
N ASP A 261 -3.55 35.10 16.96
CA ASP A 261 -2.86 35.79 18.06
C ASP A 261 -1.45 35.18 18.22
N PRO A 262 -0.37 35.97 18.04
CA PRO A 262 0.99 35.47 18.11
C PRO A 262 1.37 34.92 19.49
N SER A 263 0.58 35.21 20.53
CA SER A 263 0.75 34.65 21.87
C SER A 263 0.23 33.22 22.02
N VAL A 264 -0.63 32.76 21.11
CA VAL A 264 -1.20 31.41 21.16
C VAL A 264 -0.17 30.42 20.60
N THR A 265 0.28 29.52 21.48
CA THR A 265 1.21 28.47 21.09
C THR A 265 0.43 27.30 20.47
N PRO A 266 0.77 26.84 19.24
CA PRO A 266 0.14 25.68 18.66
C PRO A 266 0.45 24.43 19.50
N THR A 267 -0.58 23.62 19.72
CA THR A 267 -0.47 22.36 20.45
C THR A 267 -0.47 21.19 19.47
N VAL A 268 0.21 20.10 19.83
CA VAL A 268 0.11 18.84 19.07
C VAL A 268 -1.21 18.16 19.41
N ASP A 269 -2.03 17.91 18.40
CA ASP A 269 -3.34 17.26 18.55
C ASP A 269 -3.52 16.14 17.51
N GLU A 270 -4.52 15.30 17.73
CA GLU A 270 -4.95 14.25 16.81
C GLU A 270 -6.21 14.69 16.04
N SER A 271 -6.08 14.80 14.73
CA SER A 271 -7.19 15.08 13.83
C SER A 271 -7.80 13.81 13.26
N TRP A 272 -9.10 13.83 13.03
CA TRP A 272 -9.82 12.75 12.37
C TRP A 272 -9.91 12.91 10.86
N GLY A 273 -9.56 14.09 10.35
CA GLY A 273 -9.62 14.39 8.94
C GLY A 273 -9.51 15.88 8.65
N TRP A 274 -9.01 16.22 7.47
CA TRP A 274 -9.27 17.53 6.90
C TRP A 274 -10.79 17.71 6.69
N LEU A 275 -11.29 18.94 6.74
CA LEU A 275 -12.66 19.30 6.34
C LEU A 275 -12.74 19.81 4.89
N PHE A 276 -11.65 20.38 4.38
CA PHE A 276 -11.48 20.76 2.97
C PHE A 276 -10.14 20.31 2.42
N GLN A 277 -9.99 20.38 1.10
CA GLN A 277 -8.71 20.13 0.46
C GLN A 277 -7.64 21.10 1.05
N PRO A 278 -6.58 20.60 1.71
CA PRO A 278 -5.61 21.46 2.38
C PRO A 278 -4.72 22.18 1.37
N THR A 279 -4.21 23.36 1.69
CA THR A 279 -3.16 24.01 0.90
C THR A 279 -1.86 23.23 1.11
N ALA A 280 -1.09 23.00 0.04
CA ALA A 280 0.21 22.35 0.12
C ALA A 280 1.29 23.30 -0.37
N THR A 281 2.39 23.43 0.37
CA THR A 281 3.60 24.13 -0.09
C THR A 281 4.80 23.20 0.04
N LEU A 282 5.74 23.34 -0.89
CA LEU A 282 6.98 22.57 -0.89
C LEU A 282 7.91 23.05 0.23
N ASP A 283 8.40 22.12 1.06
CA ASP A 283 9.44 22.39 2.06
C ASP A 283 10.82 21.98 1.52
N SER A 284 10.99 20.67 1.29
CA SER A 284 12.28 20.11 0.92
C SER A 284 12.18 18.93 -0.04
N VAL A 285 13.23 18.75 -0.83
CA VAL A 285 13.40 17.67 -1.81
C VAL A 285 14.64 16.87 -1.42
N ARG A 286 14.57 15.54 -1.46
CA ARG A 286 15.70 14.65 -1.19
C ARG A 286 15.59 13.35 -1.99
N GLU A 287 16.70 12.60 -2.04
CA GLU A 287 16.77 11.28 -2.66
C GLU A 287 16.24 11.23 -4.11
N GLN A 288 16.58 12.25 -4.89
CA GLN A 288 16.17 12.33 -6.29
C GLN A 288 16.91 11.31 -7.15
N LYS A 289 16.16 10.66 -8.03
CA LYS A 289 16.69 9.78 -9.07
C LYS A 289 16.01 10.15 -10.38
N ALA A 290 16.78 10.32 -11.44
CA ALA A 290 16.25 10.57 -12.76
C ALA A 290 16.62 9.47 -13.74
N TYR A 291 15.66 9.17 -14.61
CA TYR A 291 15.75 8.13 -15.62
C TYR A 291 15.21 8.71 -16.93
N ARG A 292 15.95 8.53 -18.01
CA ARG A 292 15.45 8.78 -19.36
C ARG A 292 14.77 7.50 -19.84
N ILE A 293 13.51 7.63 -20.23
CA ILE A 293 12.67 6.53 -20.73
C ILE A 293 11.99 7.04 -22.01
N GLY A 294 12.41 6.51 -23.15
CA GLY A 294 12.11 7.13 -24.45
C GLY A 294 12.63 8.57 -24.52
N ASP A 295 11.79 9.49 -25.01
CA ASP A 295 12.13 10.92 -25.15
C ASP A 295 11.87 11.74 -23.87
N HIS A 296 11.46 11.08 -22.79
CA HIS A 296 11.10 11.75 -21.53
C HIS A 296 12.09 11.47 -20.43
N GLN A 297 12.38 12.50 -19.64
CA GLN A 297 13.08 12.36 -18.37
C GLN A 297 12.05 12.25 -17.25
N TRP A 298 12.08 11.14 -16.53
CA TRP A 298 11.27 10.87 -15.35
C TRP A 298 12.12 11.04 -14.11
N CYS A 299 11.58 11.75 -13.11
CA CYS A 299 12.22 11.95 -11.83
C CYS A 299 11.36 11.36 -10.71
N ILE A 300 12.02 10.64 -9.82
CA ILE A 300 11.43 10.17 -8.57
C ILE A 300 12.18 10.85 -7.42
N ALA A 301 11.47 11.59 -6.59
CA ALA A 301 12.02 12.28 -5.43
C ALA A 301 11.21 11.99 -4.16
N THR A 302 11.88 12.05 -3.00
CA THR A 302 11.24 12.08 -1.70
C THR A 302 11.08 13.55 -1.35
N VAL A 303 9.85 13.98 -1.10
CA VAL A 303 9.48 15.39 -1.02
C VAL A 303 8.69 15.61 0.27
N ARG A 304 9.14 16.56 1.07
CA ARG A 304 8.43 17.02 2.26
C ARG A 304 7.58 18.23 1.89
N TRP A 305 6.32 18.19 2.33
CA TRP A 305 5.33 19.23 2.10
C TRP A 305 4.83 19.76 3.43
N PHE A 306 4.55 21.06 3.46
CA PHE A 306 3.71 21.64 4.49
C PHE A 306 2.27 21.67 4.00
N LEU A 307 1.38 21.08 4.78
CA LEU A 307 -0.05 21.11 4.54
C LEU A 307 -0.72 21.99 5.58
N SER A 308 -1.54 22.95 5.17
CA SER A 308 -2.35 23.78 6.06
C SER A 308 -3.81 23.76 5.65
N GLY A 309 -4.72 23.85 6.60
CA GLY A 309 -6.13 23.78 6.31
C GLY A 309 -6.99 23.73 7.57
N VAL A 310 -8.28 23.51 7.36
CA VAL A 310 -9.22 23.19 8.43
C VAL A 310 -9.34 21.68 8.56
N ALA A 311 -9.19 21.20 9.78
CA ALA A 311 -9.46 19.82 10.14
C ALA A 311 -10.48 19.75 11.27
N PHE A 312 -10.86 18.54 11.66
CA PHE A 312 -11.72 18.32 12.81
C PHE A 312 -11.17 17.24 13.73
N ASN A 313 -11.38 17.41 15.03
CA ASN A 313 -11.04 16.44 16.06
C ASN A 313 -12.21 16.31 17.06
N ARG A 314 -11.90 15.76 18.25
CA ARG A 314 -12.86 15.64 19.36
C ARG A 314 -13.35 16.99 19.88
N GLN A 315 -12.56 18.05 19.78
CA GLN A 315 -12.88 19.37 20.33
C GLN A 315 -13.67 20.24 19.33
N GLY A 316 -13.66 19.89 18.04
CA GLY A 316 -14.40 20.60 17.00
C GLY A 316 -13.57 20.79 15.75
N LEU A 317 -13.75 21.93 15.09
CA LEU A 317 -12.93 22.33 13.95
C LEU A 317 -11.65 23.02 14.45
N LEU A 318 -10.55 22.81 13.74
CA LEU A 318 -9.24 23.34 14.07
C LEU A 318 -8.58 23.91 12.83
N ARG A 319 -7.90 25.05 12.98
CA ARG A 319 -6.90 25.50 12.02
C ARG A 319 -5.60 24.75 12.32
N CYS A 320 -5.14 23.96 11.36
CA CYS A 320 -4.04 23.05 11.60
C CYS A 320 -3.05 22.98 10.46
N GLY A 321 -1.85 22.52 10.81
CA GLY A 321 -0.74 22.30 9.92
C GLY A 321 -0.08 20.97 10.17
N THR A 322 0.40 20.33 9.10
CA THR A 322 1.19 19.11 9.19
C THR A 322 2.30 19.09 8.16
N ALA A 323 3.44 18.51 8.54
CA ALA A 323 4.48 18.12 7.61
C ALA A 323 4.16 16.73 7.04
N TRP A 324 4.20 16.59 5.73
CA TRP A 324 3.87 15.34 5.05
C TRP A 324 4.92 14.97 4.04
N GLU A 325 5.57 13.82 4.24
CA GLU A 325 6.58 13.31 3.34
C GLU A 325 5.97 12.33 2.34
N THR A 326 6.32 12.54 1.07
CA THR A 326 5.76 11.80 -0.06
C THR A 326 6.88 11.38 -0.99
N ARG A 327 6.72 10.22 -1.65
CA ARG A 327 7.54 9.88 -2.81
C ARG A 327 6.74 10.25 -4.05
N ILE A 328 7.32 11.07 -4.91
CA ILE A 328 6.62 11.64 -6.05
C ILE A 328 7.33 11.24 -7.35
N LEU A 329 6.53 10.85 -8.34
CA LEU A 329 6.94 10.70 -9.73
C LEU A 329 6.48 11.89 -10.55
N PHE A 330 7.36 12.46 -11.35
CA PHE A 330 7.03 13.55 -12.27
C PHE A 330 8.01 13.56 -13.45
N SER A 331 7.71 14.34 -14.48
CA SER A 331 8.57 14.50 -15.66
C SER A 331 8.92 15.98 -15.83
N PRO A 332 10.19 16.39 -15.57
CA PRO A 332 10.62 17.77 -15.85
C PRO A 332 10.45 18.16 -17.32
N THR A 333 10.59 17.18 -18.22
CA THR A 333 10.44 17.38 -19.67
C THR A 333 8.98 17.56 -20.11
N GLN A 334 8.02 17.13 -19.31
CA GLN A 334 6.60 17.25 -19.61
C GLN A 334 6.00 18.44 -18.87
N ARG A 335 6.18 19.65 -19.42
CA ARG A 335 5.63 20.88 -18.84
C ARG A 335 4.11 20.76 -18.70
N GLY A 336 3.60 21.02 -17.48
CA GLY A 336 2.18 20.90 -17.15
C GLY A 336 1.71 19.49 -16.77
N GLY A 337 2.59 18.49 -16.81
CA GLY A 337 2.30 17.17 -16.25
C GLY A 337 2.08 17.24 -14.74
N SER A 338 0.95 16.73 -14.26
CA SER A 338 0.66 16.68 -12.82
C SER A 338 1.55 15.62 -12.16
N PRO A 339 2.35 15.96 -11.13
CA PRO A 339 3.13 14.98 -10.41
C PRO A 339 2.21 13.98 -9.74
N THR A 340 2.70 12.77 -9.52
CA THR A 340 1.91 11.74 -8.85
C THR A 340 2.59 11.25 -7.59
N VAL A 341 1.84 11.30 -6.49
CA VAL A 341 2.24 10.72 -5.21
C VAL A 341 2.17 9.19 -5.29
N LEU A 342 3.32 8.53 -5.22
CA LEU A 342 3.48 7.07 -5.26
C LEU A 342 3.22 6.45 -3.89
N ARG A 343 3.94 6.97 -2.88
CA ARG A 343 3.82 6.58 -1.47
C ARG A 343 3.95 7.79 -0.56
N TYR A 344 3.60 7.61 0.71
CA TYR A 344 3.67 8.67 1.71
C TYR A 344 3.90 8.08 3.09
N SER A 345 4.57 8.84 3.96
CA SER A 345 4.69 8.51 5.38
C SER A 345 3.47 9.01 6.16
N PRO A 346 3.24 8.50 7.39
CA PRO A 346 2.29 9.15 8.29
C PRO A 346 2.66 10.64 8.46
N PRO A 347 1.68 11.54 8.35
CA PRO A 347 1.92 12.98 8.55
C PRO A 347 2.42 13.24 9.98
N GLN A 348 3.26 14.26 10.11
CA GLN A 348 3.91 14.64 11.36
C GLN A 348 3.53 16.07 11.75
N ALA A 349 3.48 16.34 13.04
CA ALA A 349 3.34 17.69 13.54
C ALA A 349 4.61 18.49 13.13
N PRO A 350 4.50 19.66 12.46
CA PRO A 350 5.66 20.52 12.19
C PRO A 350 6.31 20.93 13.50
N THR A 351 7.54 21.42 13.45
CA THR A 351 8.14 22.12 14.60
C THR A 351 7.53 23.52 14.75
N PHE A 352 7.73 24.17 15.90
CA PHE A 352 7.24 25.53 16.11
C PHE A 352 7.84 26.53 15.09
N ALA A 353 9.09 26.36 14.68
CA ALA A 353 9.71 27.21 13.66
C ALA A 353 9.09 26.98 12.27
N GLU A 354 8.80 25.72 11.93
CA GLU A 354 8.14 25.34 10.68
C GLU A 354 6.66 25.78 10.63
N TRP A 355 6.01 25.90 11.79
CA TRP A 355 4.64 26.41 11.89
C TRP A 355 4.52 27.81 11.27
N ALA A 356 5.50 28.67 11.55
CA ALA A 356 5.53 30.03 11.03
C ALA A 356 5.68 30.10 9.49
N THR A 357 6.12 29.02 8.85
CA THR A 357 6.30 28.92 7.39
C THR A 357 5.16 28.20 6.68
N LEU A 358 4.13 27.78 7.42
CA LEU A 358 2.97 27.11 6.82
C LEU A 358 2.24 28.04 5.85
N PRO A 359 1.62 27.47 4.79
CA PRO A 359 0.77 28.26 3.91
C PRO A 359 -0.38 28.91 4.69
N PRO A 360 -0.88 30.06 4.24
CA PRO A 360 -2.11 30.62 4.78
C PRO A 360 -3.25 29.60 4.62
N THR A 361 -4.08 29.52 5.65
CA THR A 361 -5.28 28.68 5.63
C THR A 361 -6.39 29.49 5.01
N TYR A 362 -6.94 29.02 3.89
CA TYR A 362 -8.09 29.62 3.26
C TYR A 362 -9.34 28.84 3.63
N LEU A 363 -10.35 29.54 4.17
CA LEU A 363 -11.70 29.02 4.21
C LEU A 363 -12.33 29.17 2.82
N PRO A 364 -13.06 28.17 2.30
CA PRO A 364 -13.92 28.38 1.15
C PRO A 364 -14.89 29.54 1.44
N GLU A 365 -15.05 30.48 0.51
CA GLU A 365 -15.99 31.61 0.66
C GLU A 365 -17.43 31.13 0.94
N ASP A 366 -17.79 29.98 0.36
CA ASP A 366 -19.08 29.31 0.55
C ASP A 366 -19.05 28.26 1.67
N LEU A 367 -18.29 28.49 2.75
CA LEU A 367 -18.33 27.60 3.90
C LEU A 367 -19.74 27.62 4.50
N ASP A 368 -20.58 26.69 4.03
CA ASP A 368 -21.93 26.54 4.53
C ASP A 368 -21.83 26.21 6.01
N LEU A 369 -22.36 27.10 6.86
CA LEU A 369 -22.43 26.92 8.30
C LEU A 369 -23.06 25.56 8.66
N HIS A 370 -23.94 25.02 7.80
CA HIS A 370 -24.51 23.68 7.97
C HIS A 370 -23.47 22.56 7.86
N VAL A 371 -22.40 22.71 7.05
CA VAL A 371 -21.30 21.73 7.00
C VAL A 371 -20.48 21.78 8.29
N ALA A 372 -20.24 22.99 8.82
CA ALA A 372 -19.57 23.16 10.10
C ALA A 372 -20.41 22.61 11.26
N GLU A 373 -21.72 22.87 11.27
CA GLU A 373 -22.65 22.31 12.26
C GLU A 373 -22.76 20.79 12.17
N ARG A 374 -22.89 20.23 10.96
CA ARG A 374 -22.94 18.77 10.77
C ARG A 374 -21.64 18.07 11.15
N ALA A 375 -20.50 18.73 10.94
CA ALA A 375 -19.21 18.25 11.45
C ALA A 375 -19.18 18.28 12.99
N ARG A 376 -19.73 19.32 13.64
CA ARG A 376 -19.90 19.37 15.10
C ARG A 376 -20.82 18.27 15.61
N GLU A 377 -21.97 18.04 14.98
CA GLU A 377 -22.90 16.96 15.34
C GLU A 377 -22.23 15.58 15.22
N THR A 378 -21.51 15.34 14.12
CA THR A 378 -20.79 14.08 13.91
C THR A 378 -19.68 13.87 14.95
N ALA A 379 -18.97 14.95 15.32
CA ALA A 379 -17.97 14.92 16.38
C ALA A 379 -18.60 14.67 17.75
N ALA A 380 -19.73 15.32 18.05
CA ALA A 380 -20.50 15.11 19.27
C ALA A 380 -21.05 13.69 19.37
N GLU A 381 -21.60 13.12 18.30
CA GLU A 381 -22.06 11.73 18.25
C GLU A 381 -20.92 10.72 18.45
N SER A 382 -19.78 10.97 17.82
CA SER A 382 -18.59 10.10 17.99
C SER A 382 -17.98 10.24 19.39
N ASN A 383 -17.98 11.44 19.98
CA ASN A 383 -17.59 11.66 21.38
C ASN A 383 -18.57 10.97 22.33
N LEU A 384 -19.88 11.08 22.11
CA LEU A 384 -20.89 10.40 22.91
C LEU A 384 -20.71 8.89 22.85
N ARG A 385 -20.51 8.33 21.66
CA ARG A 385 -20.25 6.90 21.47
C ARG A 385 -18.98 6.44 22.18
N ASN A 386 -17.89 7.20 22.06
CA ASN A 386 -16.63 6.88 22.72
C ASN A 386 -16.72 7.05 24.24
N HIS A 387 -17.43 8.07 24.74
CA HIS A 387 -17.70 8.24 26.17
C HIS A 387 -18.54 7.11 26.73
N LEU A 388 -19.57 6.66 26.02
CA LEU A 388 -20.36 5.49 26.42
C LEU A 388 -19.50 4.22 26.47
N LEU A 389 -18.63 4.00 25.47
CA LEU A 389 -17.70 2.87 25.48
C LEU A 389 -16.71 2.95 26.65
N HIS A 390 -16.15 4.14 26.91
CA HIS A 390 -15.21 4.35 28.01
C HIS A 390 -15.89 4.23 29.37
N ALA A 391 -17.11 4.76 29.53
CA ALA A 391 -17.91 4.64 30.76
C ALA A 391 -18.21 3.17 31.07
N VAL A 392 -18.67 2.40 30.08
CA VAL A 392 -18.90 0.95 30.21
C VAL A 392 -17.61 0.19 30.59
N TRP A 393 -16.46 0.60 30.06
CA TRP A 393 -15.17 0.00 30.42
C TRP A 393 -14.69 0.41 31.82
N SER A 394 -14.93 1.66 32.23
CA SER A 394 -14.53 2.21 33.53
C SER A 394 -15.38 1.64 34.67
N GLU A 395 -16.68 1.46 34.42
CA GLU A 395 -17.63 0.86 35.36
C GLU A 395 -17.27 -0.60 35.63
N ARG A 396 -16.92 -1.37 34.58
CA ARG A 396 -16.41 -2.75 34.71
C ARG A 396 -15.04 -2.86 35.36
N ALA A 397 -14.19 -1.85 35.23
CA ALA A 397 -12.90 -1.82 35.92
C ALA A 397 -13.09 -1.58 37.43
N ARG A 398 -14.04 -0.72 37.82
CA ARG A 398 -14.43 -0.49 39.22
C ARG A 398 -15.13 -1.71 39.83
N GLU A 399 -15.95 -2.43 39.07
CA GLU A 399 -16.54 -3.71 39.51
C GLU A 399 -15.49 -4.80 39.77
N ARG A 400 -14.30 -4.70 39.17
CA ARG A 400 -13.17 -5.62 39.42
C ARG A 400 -12.28 -5.23 40.61
N GLU A 401 -12.42 -4.03 41.16
CA GLU A 401 -11.64 -3.56 42.31
C GLU A 401 -12.29 -3.86 43.68
N TRP A 402 -13.36 -4.66 43.72
CA TRP A 402 -13.97 -5.13 44.97
C TRP A 402 -13.94 -6.65 45.08
N SER A 403 -12.84 -7.18 45.63
CA SER A 403 -12.85 -8.17 46.71
C SER A 403 -11.42 -8.44 47.21
N PRO A 404 -11.05 -8.09 48.46
CA PRO A 404 -9.85 -8.62 49.08
C PRO A 404 -10.17 -10.04 49.56
N VAL A 405 -9.91 -11.04 48.72
CA VAL A 405 -9.75 -12.42 49.18
C VAL A 405 -8.26 -12.63 49.40
N GLU A 406 -7.87 -12.80 50.66
CA GLU A 406 -6.55 -13.34 51.05
C GLU A 406 -6.34 -14.68 50.34
N LEU A 407 -5.53 -14.67 49.29
CA LEU A 407 -4.99 -15.87 48.68
C LEU A 407 -3.64 -16.16 49.35
N GLU A 408 -3.67 -17.01 50.36
CA GLU A 408 -2.46 -17.70 50.85
C GLU A 408 -1.81 -18.43 49.67
N TRP A 409 -0.57 -18.07 49.38
CA TRP A 409 0.27 -18.78 48.43
C TRP A 409 0.65 -20.15 49.03
N PRO A 410 0.49 -21.28 48.30
CA PRO A 410 1.09 -22.53 48.73
C PRO A 410 2.61 -22.42 48.55
N SER A 411 3.35 -22.59 49.64
CA SER A 411 4.81 -22.69 49.62
C SER A 411 5.28 -23.81 48.69
N PRO A 412 6.41 -23.64 48.00
CA PRO A 412 6.96 -24.68 47.13
C PRO A 412 7.32 -25.92 47.96
N ARG A 413 6.83 -27.10 47.52
CA ARG A 413 7.23 -28.39 48.09
C ARG A 413 8.72 -28.61 47.86
N SER A 414 9.42 -29.05 48.90
CA SER A 414 10.84 -29.42 48.83
C SER A 414 11.03 -30.75 48.08
N PRO A 415 12.21 -31.02 47.49
CA PRO A 415 12.46 -32.18 46.64
C PRO A 415 12.62 -33.53 47.36
N GLU A 416 12.03 -33.71 48.55
CA GLU A 416 12.23 -34.93 49.37
C GLU A 416 11.00 -35.86 49.46
N ASP A 417 9.88 -35.52 48.81
CA ASP A 417 8.63 -36.31 48.89
C ASP A 417 8.42 -37.30 47.73
N GLU A 418 9.47 -37.71 47.02
CA GLU A 418 9.43 -38.89 46.12
C GLU A 418 10.51 -39.90 46.54
N ALA A 419 10.12 -40.80 47.44
CA ALA A 419 10.80 -42.06 47.74
C ALA A 419 9.78 -43.19 47.85
#